data_AF-A0A9D7S560-F1
#
_entry.id   AF-A0A9D7S560-F1
#
_cell.length_a   1.000
_cell.length_b   1.000
_cell.length_c   1.000
_cell.angle_alpha   90.00
_cell.angle_beta   90.00
_cell.angle_gamma   90.00
#
_symmetry.space_group_name_H-M   'P 1'
#
loop_
_entity.id
_entity.type
_entity.pdbx_description
1 polymer ?
#
loop_
_entity_poly.entity_id
_entity_poly.type
_entity_poly.pdbx_seq_one_letter_code
_entity_poly.pdbx_strand_id
1 'polypeptide(L)'
;MPLSTSSIWREQKVAVADAARVYFDVGEALHLKWFADAIETLPVQGRWHANARGVLRDELFAQRRALSAQLLQLRAPDKGGRVQAWLAAADPTLTYTLGMFNEIRTQKSLDYPTISVAVRRLAQLVAAGQRKGGP
;
A
#
# COMPACT_ATOMS: atom_id res chain seq x y z
N MET A 1 21.58 -36.11 22.03
CA MET A 1 21.50 -34.86 21.26
C MET A 1 20.42 -35.01 20.19
N PRO A 2 19.27 -34.32 20.32
CA PRO A 2 18.42 -34.00 19.18
C PRO A 2 18.10 -32.49 19.10
N LEU A 3 17.80 -32.06 17.86
CA LEU A 3 17.64 -30.70 17.39
C LEU A 3 16.36 -30.03 17.94
N SER A 4 16.49 -28.86 18.59
CA SER A 4 15.34 -28.01 18.94
C SER A 4 15.28 -26.83 17.97
N THR A 5 14.60 -27.01 16.84
CA THR A 5 14.11 -25.93 15.98
C THR A 5 12.76 -25.46 16.51
N SER A 6 12.76 -24.83 17.68
CA SER A 6 11.60 -24.06 18.15
C SER A 6 11.49 -22.79 17.30
N SER A 7 10.72 -22.87 16.23
CA SER A 7 10.28 -21.71 15.46
C SER A 7 9.52 -20.75 16.38
N ILE A 8 10.16 -19.62 16.69
CA ILE A 8 9.60 -18.52 17.48
C ILE A 8 8.65 -17.70 16.58
N TRP A 9 7.41 -18.15 16.48
CA TRP A 9 6.33 -17.29 15.97
C TRP A 9 5.84 -16.42 17.13
N ARG A 10 6.27 -15.15 17.14
CA ARG A 10 5.62 -14.13 17.97
C ARG A 10 4.30 -13.74 17.32
N GLU A 11 3.19 -14.24 17.85
CA GLU A 11 1.89 -13.59 17.69
C GLU A 11 1.96 -12.20 18.33
N GLN A 12 2.30 -11.18 17.54
CA GLN A 12 1.99 -9.82 17.94
C GLN A 12 0.48 -9.66 17.90
N LYS A 13 -0.16 -9.60 19.07
CA LYS A 13 -1.51 -9.05 19.22
C LYS A 13 -1.45 -7.55 18.90
N VAL A 14 -1.42 -7.21 17.61
CA VAL A 14 -1.58 -5.83 17.16
C VAL A 14 -2.98 -5.39 17.56
N ALA A 15 -3.07 -4.33 18.35
CA ALA A 15 -4.36 -3.76 18.73
C ALA A 15 -5.11 -3.31 17.46
N VAL A 16 -6.39 -3.64 17.35
CA VAL A 16 -7.23 -3.28 16.19
C VAL A 16 -7.16 -1.77 15.89
N ALA A 17 -7.11 -0.94 16.93
CA ALA A 17 -6.96 0.51 16.80
C ALA A 17 -5.63 0.93 16.15
N ASP A 18 -4.53 0.24 16.46
CA ASP A 18 -3.21 0.52 15.88
C ASP A 18 -3.17 0.08 14.41
N ALA A 19 -3.73 -1.09 14.10
CA ALA A 19 -3.88 -1.56 12.72
C ALA A 19 -4.74 -0.61 11.87
N ALA A 20 -5.87 -0.15 12.41
CA ALA A 20 -6.72 0.83 11.76
C ALA A 20 -5.97 2.14 11.52
N ARG A 21 -5.26 2.66 12.53
CA ARG A 21 -4.47 3.89 12.41
C ARG A 21 -3.43 3.79 11.31
N VAL A 22 -2.61 2.74 11.28
CA VAL A 22 -1.61 2.53 10.22
C VAL A 22 -2.29 2.44 8.85
N TYR A 23 -3.41 1.70 8.76
CA TYR A 23 -4.17 1.60 7.51
C TYR A 23 -4.66 2.95 7.01
N PHE A 24 -5.20 3.79 7.89
CA PHE A 24 -5.64 5.16 7.57
C PHE A 24 -4.45 6.04 7.16
N ASP A 25 -3.40 6.08 7.98
CA ASP A 25 -2.21 6.91 7.72
C ASP A 25 -1.53 6.54 6.38
N VAL A 26 -1.47 5.26 6.02
CA VAL A 26 -0.99 4.82 4.69
C VAL A 26 -1.88 5.36 3.57
N GLY A 27 -3.20 5.29 3.75
CA GLY A 27 -4.16 5.79 2.78
C GLY A 27 -4.01 7.29 2.53
N GLU A 28 -3.80 8.07 3.60
CA GLU A 28 -3.57 9.51 3.52
C GLU A 28 -2.23 9.83 2.88
N ALA A 29 -1.14 9.22 3.36
CA ALA A 29 0.22 9.46 2.88
C ALA A 29 0.40 9.19 1.37
N LEU A 30 -0.34 8.21 0.84
CA LEU A 30 -0.27 7.82 -0.58
C LEU A 30 -1.48 8.28 -1.40
N HIS A 31 -2.38 9.07 -0.81
CA HIS A 31 -3.62 9.55 -1.45
C HIS A 31 -4.48 8.43 -2.05
N LEU A 32 -4.55 7.27 -1.40
CA LEU A 32 -5.22 6.08 -1.95
C LEU A 32 -6.74 6.24 -2.03
N LYS A 33 -7.34 7.13 -1.23
CA LYS A 33 -8.75 7.50 -1.39
C LYS A 33 -8.98 8.17 -2.74
N TRP A 34 -8.11 9.10 -3.15
CA TRP A 34 -8.23 9.77 -4.44
C TRP A 34 -8.14 8.77 -5.59
N PHE A 35 -7.22 7.80 -5.52
CA PHE A 35 -7.14 6.73 -6.52
C PHE A 35 -8.38 5.83 -6.55
N ALA A 36 -8.94 5.50 -5.38
CA ALA A 36 -10.19 4.74 -5.30
C ALA A 36 -11.35 5.51 -5.96
N ASP A 37 -11.48 6.81 -5.66
CA ASP A 37 -12.50 7.66 -6.28
C ASP A 37 -12.28 7.77 -7.81
N ALA A 38 -11.03 7.89 -8.26
CA ALA A 38 -10.70 7.92 -9.67
C ALA A 38 -11.06 6.61 -10.40
N ILE A 39 -10.81 5.45 -9.77
CA ILE A 39 -11.27 4.15 -10.27
C ILE A 39 -12.78 4.16 -10.48
N GLU A 40 -13.57 4.68 -9.54
CA GLU A 40 -15.03 4.75 -9.68
C GLU A 40 -15.49 5.58 -10.87
N THR A 41 -14.74 6.63 -11.22
CA THR A 41 -15.07 7.51 -12.35
C THR A 41 -14.72 6.93 -13.73
N LEU A 42 -14.01 5.81 -13.80
CA LEU A 42 -13.64 5.20 -15.09
C LEU A 42 -14.90 4.80 -15.90
N PRO A 43 -14.93 5.09 -17.21
CA PRO A 43 -16.10 4.85 -18.05
C PRO A 43 -16.35 3.35 -18.28
N VAL A 44 -17.57 2.90 -17.99
CA VAL A 44 -17.97 1.51 -18.15
C VAL A 44 -18.74 1.32 -19.44
N GLN A 45 -18.12 0.65 -20.43
CA GLN A 45 -18.72 0.32 -21.72
C GLN A 45 -18.96 -1.19 -21.81
N GLY A 46 -19.87 -1.69 -20.97
CA GLY A 46 -20.23 -3.10 -20.92
C GLY A 46 -19.55 -3.90 -19.81
N ARG A 47 -19.79 -5.21 -19.82
CA ARG A 47 -19.47 -6.12 -18.69
C ARG A 47 -18.00 -6.16 -18.33
N TRP A 48 -17.10 -6.17 -19.32
CA TRP A 48 -15.67 -6.31 -19.07
C TRP A 48 -15.03 -5.08 -18.44
N HIS A 49 -15.51 -3.86 -18.76
CA HIS A 49 -15.08 -2.65 -18.07
C HIS A 49 -15.55 -2.62 -16.61
N ALA A 50 -16.77 -3.08 -16.34
CA ALA A 50 -17.27 -3.20 -14.97
C ALA A 50 -16.39 -4.15 -14.15
N ASN A 51 -16.04 -5.31 -14.72
CA ASN A 51 -15.12 -6.27 -14.11
C ASN A 51 -13.74 -5.66 -13.88
N ALA A 52 -13.15 -5.01 -14.89
CA ALA A 52 -11.83 -4.38 -14.78
C ALA A 52 -11.78 -3.31 -13.68
N ARG A 53 -12.84 -2.50 -13.55
CA ARG A 53 -12.96 -1.50 -12.48
C ARG A 53 -13.01 -2.15 -11.10
N GLY A 54 -13.75 -3.25 -10.97
CA GLY A 54 -13.76 -4.08 -9.75
C GLY A 54 -12.38 -4.60 -9.38
N VAL A 55 -11.69 -5.22 -10.35
CA VAL A 55 -10.32 -5.75 -10.17
C VAL A 55 -9.34 -4.67 -9.71
N LEU A 56 -9.34 -3.50 -10.36
CA LEU A 56 -8.46 -2.39 -10.00
C LEU A 56 -8.70 -1.91 -8.56
N ARG A 57 -9.97 -1.81 -8.15
CA ARG A 57 -10.34 -1.44 -6.77
C ARG A 57 -9.84 -2.47 -5.76
N ASP A 58 -10.07 -3.74 -6.04
CA ASP A 58 -9.70 -4.84 -5.15
C ASP A 58 -8.18 -4.93 -4.99
N GLU A 59 -7.44 -4.79 -6.08
CA GLU A 59 -5.98 -4.75 -6.08
C GLU A 59 -5.45 -3.53 -5.28
N LEU A 60 -5.99 -2.33 -5.51
CA LEU A 60 -5.61 -1.13 -4.75
C LEU A 60 -5.75 -1.36 -3.24
N PHE A 61 -6.90 -1.89 -2.80
CA PHE A 61 -7.13 -2.16 -1.39
C PHE A 61 -6.30 -3.33 -0.86
N ALA A 62 -6.03 -4.36 -1.67
CA ALA A 62 -5.15 -5.45 -1.30
C ALA A 62 -3.73 -4.95 -1.03
N GLN A 63 -3.19 -4.10 -1.90
CA GLN A 63 -1.86 -3.54 -1.71
C GLN A 63 -1.79 -2.57 -0.52
N ARG A 64 -2.85 -1.77 -0.26
CA ARG A 64 -2.94 -0.95 0.97
C ARG A 64 -2.87 -1.81 2.23
N ARG A 65 -3.63 -2.91 2.28
CA ARG A 65 -3.60 -3.86 3.41
C ARG A 65 -2.21 -4.47 3.57
N ALA A 66 -1.59 -4.91 2.47
CA ALA A 66 -0.26 -5.51 2.50
C ALA A 66 0.81 -4.53 2.99
N LEU A 67 0.78 -3.28 2.52
CA LEU A 67 1.69 -2.24 3.00
C LEU A 67 1.47 -1.94 4.48
N SER A 68 0.21 -1.81 4.91
CA SER A 68 -0.13 -1.57 6.31
C SER A 68 0.39 -2.68 7.22
N ALA A 69 0.23 -3.94 6.79
CA ALA A 69 0.76 -5.10 7.51
C ALA A 69 2.29 -5.09 7.62
N GLN A 70 3.01 -4.69 6.56
CA GLN A 70 4.47 -4.52 6.62
C GLN A 70 4.88 -3.43 7.59
N LEU A 71 4.22 -2.27 7.55
CA LEU A 71 4.54 -1.16 8.44
C LEU A 71 4.23 -1.47 9.90
N LEU A 72 3.23 -2.32 10.18
CA LEU A 72 2.96 -2.78 11.55
C LEU A 72 4.08 -3.64 12.15
N GLN A 73 4.89 -4.30 11.32
CA GLN A 73 6.06 -5.06 11.78
C GLN A 73 7.22 -4.15 12.20
N LEU A 74 7.21 -2.88 11.79
CA LEU A 74 8.20 -1.90 12.23
C LEU A 74 7.97 -1.54 13.70
N ARG A 75 9.07 -1.35 14.42
CA ARG A 75 9.02 -0.81 15.78
C ARG A 75 8.36 0.56 15.74
N ALA A 76 7.32 0.76 16.55
CA ALA A 76 6.73 2.07 16.74
C ALA A 76 7.79 3.02 17.33
N PRO A 77 8.05 4.18 16.70
CA PRO A 77 8.97 5.16 17.27
C PRO A 77 8.32 5.84 18.49
N ASP A 78 9.13 6.43 19.37
CA ASP A 78 8.65 7.11 20.57
C ASP A 78 7.84 8.38 20.24
N LYS A 79 8.08 8.98 19.07
CA LYS A 79 7.38 10.15 18.52
C LYS A 79 7.14 9.98 17.02
N GLY A 80 6.00 10.48 16.53
CA GLY A 80 5.58 10.29 15.13
C GLY A 80 4.99 8.89 14.90
N GLY A 81 4.02 8.73 13.99
CA GLY A 81 3.47 7.40 13.69
C GLY A 81 4.45 6.53 12.89
N ARG A 82 4.23 5.21 12.84
CA ARG A 82 5.03 4.28 12.00
C ARG A 82 5.12 4.73 10.54
N VAL A 83 4.02 5.25 10.00
CA VAL A 83 3.96 5.77 8.62
C VAL A 83 4.84 7.00 8.45
N GLN A 84 4.88 7.91 9.42
CA GLN A 84 5.73 9.10 9.36
C GLN A 84 7.22 8.72 9.43
N ALA A 85 7.58 7.77 10.30
CA ALA A 85 8.95 7.24 10.33
C ALA A 85 9.34 6.55 9.01
N TRP A 86 8.42 5.77 8.42
CA TRP A 86 8.63 5.13 7.12
C TRP A 86 8.81 6.15 5.98
N LEU A 87 8.01 7.23 5.96
CA LEU A 87 8.17 8.33 5.01
C LEU A 87 9.51 9.06 5.21
N ALA A 88 9.91 9.31 6.46
CA ALA A 88 11.19 9.96 6.77
C ALA A 88 12.40 9.11 6.37
N ALA A 89 12.27 7.79 6.41
CA ALA A 89 13.28 6.83 5.98
C ALA A 89 13.20 6.51 4.47
N ALA A 90 12.60 7.40 3.66
CA ALA A 90 12.30 7.15 2.26
C ALA A 90 13.49 6.59 1.47
N ASP A 91 13.23 5.51 0.75
CA ASP A 91 14.15 4.92 -0.21
C ASP A 91 13.82 5.39 -1.64
N PRO A 92 14.68 5.10 -2.64
CA PRO A 92 14.39 5.48 -4.02
C PRO A 92 13.07 4.91 -4.58
N THR A 93 12.62 3.75 -4.09
CA THR A 93 11.36 3.12 -4.52
C THR A 93 10.15 3.90 -4.01
N LEU A 94 10.17 4.33 -2.75
CA LEU A 94 9.14 5.16 -2.14
C LEU A 94 9.13 6.55 -2.78
N THR A 95 10.29 7.20 -2.89
CA THR A 95 10.41 8.54 -3.51
C THR A 95 9.86 8.55 -4.94
N TYR A 96 10.22 7.55 -5.75
CA TYR A 96 9.69 7.44 -7.11
C TYR A 96 8.17 7.19 -7.13
N THR A 97 7.65 6.35 -6.23
CA THR A 97 6.21 6.09 -6.13
C THR A 97 5.43 7.36 -5.80
N LEU A 98 5.90 8.13 -4.82
CA LEU A 98 5.28 9.40 -4.42
C LEU A 98 5.30 10.42 -5.57
N GLY A 99 6.42 10.52 -6.28
CA GLY A 99 6.55 11.38 -7.48
C GLY A 99 5.54 11.01 -8.56
N MET A 100 5.50 9.72 -8.95
CA MET A 100 4.55 9.21 -9.95
C MET A 100 3.10 9.42 -9.53
N PHE A 101 2.76 9.19 -8.25
CA PHE A 101 1.40 9.41 -7.77
C PHE A 101 1.00 10.88 -7.84
N ASN A 102 1.90 11.79 -7.50
CA ASN A 102 1.66 13.23 -7.65
C ASN A 102 1.49 13.61 -9.12
N GLU A 103 2.32 13.11 -10.03
CA GLU A 103 2.19 13.34 -11.47
C GLU A 103 0.82 12.89 -12.00
N ILE A 104 0.41 11.65 -11.71
CA ILE A 104 -0.89 11.12 -12.15
C ILE A 104 -2.05 11.96 -11.60
N ARG A 105 -1.94 12.43 -10.36
CA ARG A 105 -2.94 13.30 -9.72
C ARG A 105 -3.09 14.67 -10.36
N THR A 106 -2.10 15.13 -11.13
CA THR A 106 -2.22 16.40 -11.88
C THR A 106 -2.95 16.26 -13.21
N GLN A 107 -3.24 15.02 -13.65
CA GLN A 107 -3.91 14.79 -14.93
C GLN A 107 -5.40 15.15 -14.86
N LYS A 108 -5.92 15.75 -15.95
CA LYS A 108 -7.33 16.18 -16.04
C LYS A 108 -8.29 15.02 -16.28
N SER A 109 -7.83 13.95 -16.89
CA SER A 109 -8.61 12.76 -17.22
C SER A 109 -7.73 11.53 -17.05
N LEU A 110 -8.27 10.50 -16.41
CA LEU A 110 -7.59 9.23 -16.21
C LEU A 110 -8.30 8.14 -16.99
N ASP A 111 -7.53 7.18 -17.49
CA ASP A 111 -8.00 5.99 -18.16
C ASP A 111 -7.56 4.71 -17.43
N TYR A 112 -8.04 3.57 -17.91
CA TYR A 112 -7.72 2.27 -17.33
C TYR A 112 -6.21 1.98 -17.32
N PRO A 113 -5.46 2.21 -18.42
CA PRO A 113 -4.00 2.08 -18.41
C PRO A 113 -3.31 2.91 -17.33
N THR A 114 -3.66 4.19 -17.19
CA THR A 114 -3.03 5.09 -16.22
C THR A 114 -3.26 4.62 -14.79
N ILE A 115 -4.49 4.23 -14.46
CA ILE A 115 -4.81 3.66 -13.14
C ILE A 115 -4.10 2.33 -12.91
N SER A 116 -4.02 1.47 -13.93
CA SER A 116 -3.32 0.19 -13.84
C SER A 116 -1.83 0.38 -13.52
N VAL A 117 -1.19 1.41 -14.10
CA VAL A 117 0.20 1.78 -13.79
C VAL A 117 0.34 2.19 -12.33
N ALA A 118 -0.58 3.02 -11.80
CA ALA A 118 -0.56 3.42 -10.40
C ALA A 118 -0.71 2.22 -9.43
N VAL A 119 -1.67 1.34 -9.68
CA VAL A 119 -1.91 0.13 -8.87
C VAL A 119 -0.69 -0.80 -8.93
N ARG A 120 -0.11 -1.02 -10.12
CA ARG A 120 1.10 -1.82 -10.28
C ARG A 120 2.29 -1.20 -9.55
N ARG A 121 2.41 0.12 -9.55
CA ARG A 121 3.45 0.83 -8.81
C ARG A 121 3.31 0.61 -7.30
N LEU A 122 2.08 0.66 -6.76
CA LEU A 122 1.84 0.33 -5.36
C LEU A 122 2.25 -1.11 -5.03
N ALA A 123 1.93 -2.07 -5.90
CA ALA A 123 2.35 -3.46 -5.73
C ALA A 123 3.89 -3.62 -5.74
N GLN A 124 4.60 -2.86 -6.59
CA GLN A 124 6.07 -2.83 -6.59
C GLN A 124 6.65 -2.26 -5.30
N LEU A 125 6.04 -1.21 -4.74
CA LEU A 125 6.43 -0.64 -3.45
C LEU A 125 6.28 -1.67 -2.32
N VAL A 126 5.13 -2.38 -2.28
CA VAL A 126 4.86 -3.47 -1.33
C VAL A 126 5.90 -4.59 -1.48
N ALA A 127 6.18 -5.03 -2.70
CA ALA A 127 7.15 -6.10 -2.97
C ALA A 127 8.60 -5.70 -2.62
N ALA A 128 8.95 -4.41 -2.74
CA ALA A 128 10.26 -3.90 -2.31
C ALA A 128 10.42 -3.93 -0.79
N GLY A 129 9.36 -3.61 -0.04
CA GLY A 129 9.35 -3.71 1.42
C GLY A 129 9.52 -5.15 1.93
N GLN A 130 8.90 -6.13 1.29
CA GLN A 130 9.05 -7.56 1.64
C GLN A 130 10.50 -8.04 1.50
N ARG A 131 11.20 -7.61 0.44
CA ARG A 131 12.61 -7.97 0.23
C ARG A 131 13.54 -7.41 1.31
N LYS A 132 13.17 -6.28 1.93
CA LYS A 132 13.92 -5.67 3.03
C LYS A 132 13.64 -6.32 4.39
N GLY A 133 12.49 -6.97 4.54
CA GLY A 133 12.07 -7.65 5.76
C GLY A 133 12.22 -9.17 5.73
N GLY A 134 12.88 -9.73 4.70
CA GLY A 134 13.23 -11.15 4.65
C GLY A 134 14.28 -11.54 5.71
N PRO A 135 14.37 -12.83 6.09
CA PRO A 135 15.21 -13.31 7.20
C PRO A 135 16.69 -12.96 7.04
#